data_AF-Q56423-F1
#
_entry.id   AF-Q56423-F1
#
_cell.length_a   1.000
_cell.length_b   1.000
_cell.length_c   1.000
_cell.angle_alpha   90.00
_cell.angle_beta   90.00
_cell.angle_gamma   90.00
#
_symmetry.space_group_name_H-M   'P 1'
#
loop_
_entity.id
_entity.type
_entity.pdbx_description
1 polymer ?
#
loop_
_entity_poly.entity_id
_entity_poly.type
_entity_poly.pdbx_seq_one_letter_code
_entity_poly.pdbx_strand_id
1 'polypeptide(L)'
;MSAYYIPRPLAPQKDEGNGSRWSRTFQITSIGLFTKKQIEQMKKNNIITLRLTDDELGWLGALCRRSRQSKSETIRSLIMNGTVRERINKEHLAVIRQLIGESTNLNQLARQANTYGFFAVADKCENMAKAVSQLINRLKDDR
;
A
#
# COMPACT_ATOMS: atom_id res chain seq x y z
N MET A 1 -24.44 -17.68 22.34
CA MET A 1 -23.52 -16.98 21.42
C MET A 1 -24.14 -15.63 21.06
N SER A 2 -23.44 -14.54 21.34
CA SER A 2 -23.96 -13.17 21.38
C SER A 2 -24.42 -12.66 20.01
N ALA A 3 -25.73 -12.38 19.87
CA ALA A 3 -26.30 -11.70 18.73
C ALA A 3 -26.28 -10.19 19.00
N TYR A 4 -25.44 -9.45 18.30
CA TYR A 4 -25.41 -7.99 18.41
C TYR A 4 -26.66 -7.39 17.76
N TYR A 5 -27.46 -6.69 18.57
CA TYR A 5 -28.65 -5.97 18.16
C TYR A 5 -28.26 -4.66 17.45
N ILE A 6 -28.68 -4.49 16.19
CA ILE A 6 -28.55 -3.22 15.44
C ILE A 6 -29.93 -2.54 15.47
N PRO A 7 -30.10 -1.37 16.12
CA PRO A 7 -31.39 -0.70 16.13
C PRO A 7 -31.73 -0.19 14.73
N ARG A 8 -32.88 -0.63 14.21
CA ARG A 8 -33.52 -0.07 13.03
C ARG A 8 -34.00 1.35 13.38
N PRO A 9 -33.71 2.39 12.57
CA PRO A 9 -34.32 3.70 12.78
C PRO A 9 -35.84 3.53 12.59
N LEU A 10 -36.60 3.72 13.67
CA LEU A 10 -38.06 3.77 13.61
C LEU A 10 -38.43 4.93 12.67
N ALA A 11 -39.22 4.61 11.64
CA ALA A 11 -39.86 5.63 10.81
C ALA A 11 -40.65 6.59 11.73
N PRO A 12 -40.60 7.90 11.52
CA PRO A 12 -41.31 8.85 12.36
C PRO A 12 -42.81 8.60 12.24
N GLN A 13 -43.44 8.15 13.34
CA GLN A 13 -44.89 8.26 13.48
C GLN A 13 -45.25 9.74 13.63
N LYS A 14 -46.27 10.13 12.87
CA LYS A 14 -46.80 11.48 12.81
C LYS A 14 -47.79 11.62 13.96
N ASP A 15 -47.36 12.21 15.07
CA ASP A 15 -48.26 12.62 16.15
C ASP A 15 -48.48 14.13 16.12
N GLU A 16 -49.75 14.49 15.97
CA GLU A 16 -50.30 15.82 16.05
C GLU A 16 -50.28 16.30 17.51
N GLY A 17 -49.79 17.52 17.78
CA GLY A 17 -50.01 18.18 19.07
C GLY A 17 -48.84 18.92 19.69
N ASN A 18 -48.64 20.15 19.21
CA ASN A 18 -48.19 21.37 19.89
C ASN A 18 -46.92 21.38 20.79
N GLY A 19 -45.97 22.25 20.40
CA GLY A 19 -44.69 22.52 21.10
C GLY A 19 -44.85 23.13 22.50
N SER A 20 -43.82 23.26 23.32
CA SER A 20 -42.48 23.70 22.94
C SER A 20 -41.46 23.41 24.05
N ARG A 21 -40.40 22.69 23.64
CA ARG A 21 -38.99 23.08 23.86
C ARG A 21 -38.42 22.95 25.28
N TRP A 22 -38.40 21.71 25.75
CA TRP A 22 -37.43 21.15 26.70
C TRP A 22 -36.03 21.74 26.48
N SER A 23 -35.63 22.65 27.36
CA SER A 23 -34.26 23.14 27.47
C SER A 23 -33.70 22.63 28.79
N ARG A 24 -32.65 21.78 28.69
CA ARG A 24 -31.92 21.10 29.78
C ARG A 24 -32.67 19.84 30.25
N THR A 25 -32.10 18.64 30.24
CA THR A 25 -30.80 18.25 30.81
C THR A 25 -30.38 16.91 30.19
N PHE A 26 -29.28 16.86 29.45
CA PHE A 26 -28.56 15.60 29.23
C PHE A 26 -27.27 15.70 30.00
N GLN A 27 -27.29 15.20 31.24
CA GLN A 27 -26.06 14.81 31.92
C GLN A 27 -25.51 13.60 31.18
N ILE A 28 -24.30 13.71 30.65
CA ILE A 28 -23.56 12.59 30.05
C ILE A 28 -22.25 12.45 30.80
N THR A 29 -22.16 11.32 31.49
CA THR A 29 -21.03 10.78 32.23
C THR A 29 -19.81 10.57 31.32
N SER A 30 -18.69 11.18 31.72
CA SER A 30 -17.28 10.85 31.44
C SER A 30 -16.90 9.91 30.27
N ILE A 31 -17.33 10.19 29.04
CA ILE A 31 -16.64 9.79 27.81
C ILE A 31 -16.47 11.07 27.01
N GLY A 32 -15.21 11.48 26.77
CA GLY A 32 -14.86 12.80 26.25
C GLY A 32 -15.79 13.29 25.14
N LEU A 33 -16.59 14.32 25.46
CA LEU A 33 -17.47 14.99 24.51
C LEU A 33 -16.60 15.77 23.53
N PHE A 34 -16.39 15.21 22.33
CA PHE A 34 -15.84 15.97 21.21
C PHE A 34 -16.77 17.16 20.95
N THR A 35 -16.19 18.36 20.94
CA THR A 35 -16.95 19.59 20.67
C THR A 35 -17.57 19.53 19.28
N LYS A 36 -18.73 20.20 19.06
CA LYS A 36 -19.37 20.27 17.73
C LYS A 36 -18.39 20.69 16.62
N LYS A 37 -17.44 21.58 16.97
CA LYS A 37 -16.36 22.06 16.10
C LYS A 37 -15.34 20.97 15.73
N GLN A 38 -14.98 20.09 16.68
CA GLN A 38 -14.12 18.93 16.41
C GLN A 38 -14.82 17.89 15.52
N ILE A 39 -16.11 17.65 15.74
CA ILE A 39 -16.92 16.75 14.90
C ILE A 39 -17.01 17.29 13.46
N GLU A 40 -17.16 18.61 13.30
CA GLU A 40 -17.15 19.27 11.99
C GLU A 40 -15.83 19.15 11.25
N GLN A 41 -14.70 19.27 11.95
CA GLN A 41 -13.37 19.11 11.36
C GLN A 41 -13.08 17.65 10.96
N MET A 42 -13.74 16.66 11.57
CA MET A 42 -13.62 15.24 11.22
C MET A 42 -14.55 14.79 10.10
N LYS A 43 -15.38 15.69 9.53
CA LYS A 43 -16.35 15.34 8.48
C LYS A 43 -15.63 14.95 7.18
N LYS A 44 -15.76 13.69 6.80
CA LYS A 44 -15.28 13.13 5.53
C LYS A 44 -16.34 13.34 4.45
N ASN A 45 -16.42 14.54 3.90
CA ASN A 45 -17.46 14.95 2.94
C ASN A 45 -17.26 14.41 1.52
N ASN A 46 -16.04 13.96 1.19
CA ASN A 46 -15.68 13.54 -0.16
C ASN A 46 -15.86 12.02 -0.30
N ILE A 47 -16.59 11.61 -1.32
CA ILE A 47 -16.81 10.20 -1.67
C ILE A 47 -15.95 9.87 -2.88
N ILE A 48 -15.11 8.84 -2.75
CA ILE A 48 -14.32 8.29 -3.85
C ILE A 48 -14.90 6.90 -4.14
N THR A 49 -15.41 6.72 -5.35
CA THR A 49 -15.92 5.42 -5.83
C THR A 49 -14.84 4.75 -6.67
N LEU A 50 -14.41 3.56 -6.26
CA LEU A 50 -13.39 2.77 -6.95
C LEU A 50 -14.04 1.52 -7.54
N ARG A 51 -13.83 1.26 -8.82
CA ARG A 51 -14.20 -0.01 -9.46
C ARG A 51 -12.98 -0.91 -9.47
N LEU A 52 -13.11 -2.10 -8.90
CA LEU A 52 -12.06 -3.09 -8.77
C LEU A 52 -12.46 -4.36 -9.52
N THR A 53 -11.47 -5.06 -10.05
CA THR A 53 -11.59 -6.46 -10.47
C THR A 53 -11.64 -7.39 -9.26
N ASP A 54 -12.07 -8.63 -9.44
CA ASP A 54 -12.20 -9.60 -8.34
C ASP A 54 -10.87 -9.88 -7.64
N ASP A 55 -9.77 -9.93 -8.41
CA ASP A 55 -8.42 -10.14 -7.89
C ASP A 55 -7.96 -8.94 -7.04
N GLU A 56 -8.18 -7.71 -7.51
CA GLU A 56 -7.82 -6.49 -6.78
C GLU A 56 -8.63 -6.36 -5.48
N LEU A 57 -9.92 -6.75 -5.51
CA LEU A 57 -10.75 -6.80 -4.31
C LEU A 57 -10.24 -7.86 -3.32
N GLY A 58 -9.82 -9.02 -3.81
CA GLY A 58 -9.18 -10.08 -3.02
C GLY A 58 -7.90 -9.59 -2.32
N TRP A 59 -7.05 -8.88 -3.06
CA TRP A 59 -5.84 -8.25 -2.54
C TRP A 59 -6.14 -7.20 -1.46
N LEU A 60 -7.10 -6.30 -1.71
CA LEU A 60 -7.54 -5.32 -0.70
C LEU A 60 -8.04 -6.02 0.57
N GLY A 61 -8.78 -7.13 0.42
CA GLY A 61 -9.22 -7.96 1.53
C GLY A 61 -8.06 -8.55 2.33
N ALA A 62 -7.02 -9.06 1.65
CA ALA A 62 -5.82 -9.58 2.30
C ALA A 62 -5.05 -8.50 3.07
N LEU A 63 -4.96 -7.29 2.52
CA LEU A 63 -4.36 -6.13 3.19
C LEU A 63 -5.11 -5.76 4.47
N CYS A 64 -6.45 -5.69 4.40
CA CYS A 64 -7.29 -5.40 5.57
C CYS A 64 -7.13 -6.42 6.70
N ARG A 65 -7.01 -7.73 6.35
CA ARG A 65 -6.77 -8.78 7.35
C ARG A 65 -5.43 -8.60 8.05
N ARG A 66 -4.40 -8.17 7.32
CA ARG A 66 -3.05 -7.97 7.85
C ARG A 66 -2.94 -6.73 8.73
N SER A 67 -3.57 -5.63 8.31
CA SER A 67 -3.59 -4.37 9.06
C SER A 67 -4.62 -4.36 10.20
N ARG A 68 -5.56 -5.32 10.23
CA ARG A 68 -6.72 -5.36 11.14
C ARG A 68 -7.60 -4.11 11.03
N GLN A 69 -7.59 -3.46 9.88
CA GLN A 69 -8.34 -2.24 9.61
C GLN A 69 -9.50 -2.49 8.64
N SER A 70 -10.50 -1.61 8.70
CA SER A 70 -11.59 -1.61 7.72
C SER A 70 -11.08 -1.25 6.33
N LYS A 71 -11.78 -1.69 5.27
CA LYS A 71 -11.40 -1.38 3.87
C LYS A 71 -11.18 0.12 3.65
N SER A 72 -12.09 0.96 4.15
CA SER A 72 -12.00 2.41 4.01
C SER A 72 -10.84 3.02 4.78
N GLU A 73 -10.41 2.41 5.89
CA GLU A 73 -9.28 2.86 6.67
C GLU A 73 -7.95 2.41 6.07
N THR A 74 -7.89 1.17 5.58
CA THR A 74 -6.76 0.68 4.78
C THR A 74 -6.56 1.55 3.53
N ILE A 75 -7.63 1.86 2.78
CA ILE A 75 -7.55 2.76 1.62
C ILE A 75 -7.10 4.17 2.03
N ARG A 76 -7.64 4.71 3.14
CA ARG A 76 -7.20 6.03 3.63
C ARG A 76 -5.73 6.02 4.05
N SER A 77 -5.28 4.97 4.73
CA SER A 77 -3.88 4.81 5.11
C SER A 77 -2.98 4.69 3.88
N LEU A 78 -3.44 3.98 2.84
CA LEU A 78 -2.75 3.92 1.54
C LEU A 78 -2.75 5.27 0.82
N ILE A 79 -3.77 6.10 0.94
CA ILE A 79 -3.77 7.44 0.32
C ILE A 79 -2.86 8.39 1.09
N MET A 80 -2.86 8.33 2.43
CA MET A 80 -2.09 9.24 3.29
C MET A 80 -0.61 8.86 3.40
N ASN A 81 -0.33 7.55 3.42
CA ASN A 81 1.01 7.01 3.66
C ASN A 81 1.54 6.21 2.47
N GLY A 82 0.69 5.84 1.51
CA GLY A 82 1.14 5.11 0.34
C GLY A 82 1.86 6.04 -0.61
N THR A 83 3.09 5.67 -0.95
CA THR A 83 3.83 6.31 -2.01
C THR A 83 3.33 5.74 -3.35
N VAL A 84 2.92 6.62 -4.26
CA VAL A 84 2.68 6.23 -5.65
C VAL A 84 4.06 6.00 -6.28
N ARG A 85 4.55 4.77 -6.23
CA ARG A 85 5.80 4.40 -6.91
C ARG A 85 5.56 4.37 -8.41
N GLU A 86 6.34 5.15 -9.14
CA GLU A 86 6.44 5.05 -10.58
C GLU A 86 6.89 3.61 -10.93
N ARG A 87 6.14 2.94 -11.81
CA ARG A 87 6.19 1.47 -11.92
C ARG A 87 7.59 0.95 -12.25
N ILE A 88 8.40 1.73 -12.98
CA ILE A 88 9.82 1.50 -13.26
C ILE A 88 10.44 2.86 -13.64
N ASN A 89 11.22 3.50 -12.76
CA ASN A 89 12.04 4.67 -13.15
C ASN A 89 13.00 4.26 -14.30
N LYS A 90 13.28 5.19 -15.23
CA LYS A 90 14.23 4.99 -16.35
C LYS A 90 15.59 4.45 -15.89
N GLU A 91 15.99 4.79 -14.67
CA GLU A 91 17.21 4.32 -14.03
C GLU A 91 17.21 2.80 -13.78
N HIS A 92 16.10 2.20 -13.33
CA HIS A 92 16.03 0.74 -13.16
C HIS A 92 16.09 0.02 -14.51
N LEU A 93 15.45 0.57 -15.55
CA LEU A 93 15.57 0.02 -16.90
C LEU A 93 17.01 0.08 -17.41
N ALA A 94 17.78 1.12 -17.07
CA ALA A 94 19.19 1.20 -17.41
C ALA A 94 20.02 0.13 -16.69
N VAL A 95 19.78 -0.10 -15.39
CA VAL A 95 20.48 -1.14 -14.62
C VAL A 95 20.13 -2.55 -15.13
N ILE A 96 18.86 -2.81 -15.49
CA ILE A 96 18.44 -4.09 -16.10
C ILE A 96 19.14 -4.31 -17.44
N ARG A 97 19.24 -3.28 -18.30
CA ARG A 97 19.98 -3.38 -19.58
C ARG A 97 21.45 -3.69 -19.34
N GLN A 98 22.06 -3.09 -18.32
CA GLN A 98 23.46 -3.35 -17.97
C GLN A 98 23.66 -4.80 -17.49
N LEU A 99 22.73 -5.35 -16.69
CA LEU A 99 22.76 -6.77 -16.30
C LEU A 99 22.66 -7.73 -17.49
N ILE A 100 21.86 -7.39 -18.51
CA ILE A 100 21.79 -8.17 -19.76
C ILE A 100 23.14 -8.12 -20.50
N GLY A 101 23.81 -6.96 -20.51
CA GLY A 101 25.16 -6.80 -21.04
C GLY A 101 26.17 -7.70 -20.32
N GLU A 102 26.17 -7.69 -18.99
CA GLU A 102 27.08 -8.55 -18.19
C GLU A 102 26.80 -10.04 -18.41
N SER A 103 25.54 -10.43 -18.59
CA SER A 103 25.17 -11.82 -18.92
C SER A 103 25.75 -12.26 -20.28
N THR A 104 25.79 -11.33 -21.23
CA THR A 104 26.39 -11.56 -22.56
C THR A 104 27.90 -11.70 -22.45
N ASN A 105 28.54 -10.85 -21.65
CA ASN A 105 29.98 -10.95 -21.37
C ASN A 105 30.31 -12.30 -20.67
N LEU A 106 29.47 -12.75 -19.74
CA LEU A 106 29.65 -14.03 -19.05
C LEU A 106 29.62 -15.21 -20.04
N ASN A 107 28.68 -15.17 -20.99
CA ASN A 107 28.59 -16.17 -22.05
C ASN A 107 29.84 -16.16 -22.95
N GLN A 108 30.43 -14.98 -23.21
CA GLN A 108 31.69 -14.88 -23.95
C GLN A 108 32.87 -15.45 -23.15
N LEU A 109 32.96 -15.17 -21.85
CA LEU A 109 34.00 -15.74 -20.99
C LEU A 109 33.87 -17.25 -20.87
N ALA A 110 32.66 -17.80 -20.80
CA ALA A 110 32.43 -19.24 -20.80
C ALA A 110 32.95 -19.89 -22.10
N ARG A 111 32.71 -19.27 -23.26
CA ARG A 111 33.26 -19.72 -24.54
C ARG A 111 34.78 -19.63 -24.57
N GLN A 112 35.36 -18.53 -24.09
CA GLN A 112 36.81 -18.36 -24.00
C GLN A 112 37.47 -19.37 -23.06
N ALA A 113 36.84 -19.69 -21.93
CA ALA A 113 37.29 -20.73 -21.00
C ALA A 113 37.36 -22.10 -21.68
N ASN A 114 36.35 -22.42 -22.49
CA ASN A 114 36.28 -23.69 -23.22
C ASN A 114 37.34 -23.77 -24.33
N THR A 115 37.76 -22.65 -24.90
CA THR A 115 38.76 -22.61 -25.99
C THR A 115 40.19 -22.50 -25.48
N TYR A 116 40.45 -21.65 -24.49
CA TYR A 116 41.80 -21.28 -24.05
C TYR A 116 42.13 -21.74 -22.62
N GLY A 117 41.18 -22.42 -21.96
CA GLY A 117 41.32 -22.88 -20.58
C GLY A 117 40.94 -21.82 -19.55
N PHE A 118 40.57 -22.28 -18.35
CA PHE A 118 40.03 -21.46 -17.26
C PHE A 118 41.00 -20.39 -16.73
N PHE A 119 42.31 -20.63 -16.80
CA PHE A 119 43.33 -19.68 -16.35
C PHE A 119 43.31 -18.36 -17.14
N ALA A 120 42.94 -18.40 -18.42
CA ALA A 120 42.93 -17.23 -19.31
C ALA A 120 41.76 -16.25 -19.01
N VAL A 121 40.75 -16.68 -18.25
CA VAL A 121 39.53 -15.92 -17.98
C VAL A 121 39.26 -15.64 -16.50
N ALA A 122 40.04 -16.21 -15.58
CA ALA A 122 39.83 -16.13 -14.14
C ALA A 122 39.70 -14.68 -13.61
N ASP A 123 40.64 -13.81 -13.99
CA ASP A 123 40.65 -12.40 -13.59
C ASP A 123 39.44 -11.62 -14.14
N LYS A 124 39.03 -11.92 -15.38
CA LYS A 124 37.85 -11.31 -16.01
C LYS A 124 36.55 -11.76 -15.35
N CYS A 125 36.46 -13.03 -14.94
CA CYS A 125 35.32 -13.55 -14.19
C CYS A 125 35.19 -12.88 -12.81
N GLU A 126 36.30 -12.64 -12.11
CA GLU A 126 36.28 -11.95 -10.81
C GLU A 126 35.77 -10.51 -10.94
N ASN A 127 36.27 -9.78 -11.95
CA ASN A 127 35.83 -8.40 -12.21
C ASN A 127 34.34 -8.33 -12.59
N MET A 128 33.85 -9.30 -13.36
CA MET A 128 32.44 -9.39 -13.71
C MET A 128 31.54 -9.72 -12.50
N ALA A 129 31.98 -10.61 -11.61
CA ALA A 129 31.25 -10.93 -10.38
C ALA A 129 31.09 -9.70 -9.48
N LYS A 130 32.11 -8.84 -9.42
CA LYS A 130 32.06 -7.54 -8.73
C LYS A 130 31.06 -6.59 -9.40
N ALA A 131 31.09 -6.49 -10.74
CA ALA A 131 30.16 -5.64 -11.50
C ALA A 131 28.69 -6.06 -11.31
N VAL A 132 28.40 -7.36 -11.42
CA VAL A 132 27.04 -7.90 -11.19
C VAL A 132 26.58 -7.63 -9.75
N SER A 133 27.45 -7.83 -8.77
CA SER A 133 27.13 -7.56 -7.36
C SER A 133 26.82 -6.07 -7.11
N GLN A 134 27.56 -5.16 -7.75
CA GLN A 134 27.29 -3.72 -7.70
C GLN A 134 25.94 -3.37 -8.35
N LEU A 135 25.61 -3.97 -9.50
CA LEU A 135 24.33 -3.74 -10.18
C LEU A 135 23.14 -4.25 -9.36
N ILE A 136 23.28 -5.40 -8.71
CA ILE A 136 22.27 -5.95 -7.81
C ILE A 136 22.09 -5.05 -6.58
N ASN A 137 23.17 -4.55 -5.99
CA ASN A 137 23.09 -3.63 -4.86
C ASN A 137 22.40 -2.31 -5.23
N ARG A 138 22.66 -1.77 -6.42
CA ARG A 138 21.97 -0.58 -6.94
C ARG A 138 20.47 -0.78 -7.14
N LEU A 139 20.03 -2.01 -7.44
CA LEU A 139 18.59 -2.34 -7.49
C LEU A 139 17.98 -2.53 -6.09
N LYS A 140 18.80 -2.87 -5.09
CA LYS A 140 18.35 -3.21 -3.74
C LYS A 140 18.26 -1.99 -2.80
N ASP A 141 19.18 -1.03 -2.95
CA ASP A 141 19.26 0.17 -2.09
C ASP A 141 18.26 1.28 -2.45
N ASP A 142 17.40 1.07 -3.45
CA ASP A 142 16.32 1.99 -3.82
C ASP A 142 15.11 1.90 -2.85
N ARG A 143 15.40 1.96 -1.55
CA ARG A 143 14.42 1.90 -0.47
C ARG A 143 13.74 3.24 -0.24
#